data_AF-A0A7K3ZMG9-F1
#
_entry.id   AF-A0A7K3ZMG9-F1
#
_cell.length_a   1.000
_cell.length_b   1.000
_cell.length_c   1.000
_cell.angle_alpha   90.00
_cell.angle_beta   90.00
_cell.angle_gamma   90.00
#
_symmetry.space_group_name_H-M   'P 1'
#
loop_
_entity.id
_entity.type
_entity.pdbx_description
1 polymer ?
#
loop_
_entity_poly.entity_id
_entity_poly.type
_entity_poly.pdbx_seq_one_letter_code
_entity_poly.pdbx_strand_id
1 'polypeptide(L)' 'MTKTSDSTAQRKRYKIQVYFWGIVGSDEHINIPKLEDAIRKEFHTTDDRYIEAQVQLMQTEGRIKVQDTVKVWIKQPPA' A
#
# COMPACT_ATOMS: atom_id res chain seq x y z
N MET A 1 -9.83 15.08 17.82
CA MET A 1 -10.33 13.69 17.85
C MET A 1 -10.11 12.94 16.52
N THR A 2 -9.00 13.22 15.82
CA THR A 2 -8.73 12.71 14.45
C THR A 2 -7.82 11.48 14.42
N LYS A 3 -7.06 11.23 15.50
CA LYS A 3 -6.03 10.18 15.55
C LYS A 3 -6.58 8.74 15.49
N THR A 4 -7.80 8.52 15.96
CA THR A 4 -8.45 7.19 15.98
C THR A 4 -9.03 6.78 14.63
N SER A 5 -9.49 7.74 13.82
CA SER A 5 -9.96 7.46 12.45
C SER A 5 -8.81 7.01 11.56
N ASP A 6 -7.67 7.68 11.70
CA ASP A 6 -6.46 7.40 10.92
C ASP A 6 -5.84 6.03 11.27
N SER A 7 -5.75 5.69 12.56
CA SER A 7 -5.25 4.38 13.00
C SER A 7 -6.12 3.22 12.49
N THR A 8 -7.44 3.45 12.38
CA THR A 8 -8.37 2.45 11.86
C THR A 8 -8.19 2.27 10.35
N ALA A 9 -8.07 3.37 9.60
CA ALA A 9 -7.77 3.34 8.17
C ALA A 9 -6.43 2.67 7.88
N GLN A 10 -5.39 2.96 8.67
CA GLN A 10 -4.08 2.33 8.54
C GLN A 10 -4.13 0.81 8.77
N ARG A 11 -4.87 0.36 9.79
CA ARG A 11 -5.02 -1.08 10.08
C ARG A 11 -5.77 -1.82 8.96
N LYS A 12 -6.80 -1.18 8.38
CA LYS A 12 -7.53 -1.69 7.21
C LYS A 12 -6.63 -1.79 5.98
N ARG A 13 -5.83 -0.75 5.70
CA ARG A 13 -4.85 -0.78 4.61
C ARG A 13 -3.83 -1.91 4.78
N TYR A 14 -3.26 -2.04 5.97
CA TYR A 14 -2.27 -3.08 6.27
C TYR A 14 -2.81 -4.49 6.01
N LYS A 15 -4.07 -4.79 6.38
CA LYS A 15 -4.70 -6.08 6.10
C LYS A 15 -4.77 -6.38 4.60
N ILE A 16 -5.24 -5.40 3.81
CA ILE A 16 -5.32 -5.52 2.34
C ILE A 16 -3.92 -5.75 1.78
N GLN A 17 -2.96 -4.94 2.20
CA GLN A 17 -1.56 -5.00 1.78
C GLN A 17 -0.89 -6.35 2.06
N VAL A 18 -1.06 -6.92 3.25
CA VAL A 18 -0.52 -8.25 3.58
C VAL A 18 -1.11 -9.31 2.68
N TYR A 19 -2.40 -9.25 2.37
CA TYR A 19 -3.04 -10.17 1.43
C TYR A 19 -2.46 -10.05 0.02
N PHE A 20 -2.37 -8.83 -0.52
CA PHE A 20 -1.89 -8.61 -1.88
C PHE A 20 -0.37 -8.84 -2.03
N TRP A 21 0.45 -8.43 -1.06
CA TRP A 21 1.90 -8.61 -1.10
C TRP A 21 2.37 -9.97 -0.58
N GLY A 22 1.56 -10.68 0.21
CA GLY A 22 1.86 -12.04 0.65
C GLY A 22 1.55 -13.09 -0.42
N ILE A 23 0.61 -12.80 -1.33
CA ILE A 23 0.22 -13.69 -2.43
C ILE A 23 1.03 -13.43 -3.70
N VAL A 24 1.44 -12.18 -3.94
CA VAL A 24 2.11 -11.78 -5.19
C VAL A 24 3.58 -11.50 -4.90
N GLY A 25 4.44 -12.49 -5.17
CA GLY A 25 5.90 -12.35 -5.09
C GLY A 25 6.53 -11.48 -6.18
N SER A 26 5.85 -10.43 -6.67
CA SER A 26 6.41 -9.57 -7.71
C SER A 26 5.83 -8.15 -7.63
N ASP A 27 6.76 -7.20 -7.65
CA ASP A 27 6.59 -5.77 -7.89
C ASP A 27 5.69 -5.40 -9.09
N GLU A 28 5.35 -6.35 -9.98
CA GLU A 28 4.84 -6.02 -11.31
C GLU A 28 3.35 -6.34 -11.54
N HIS A 29 2.68 -7.11 -10.68
CA HIS A 29 1.34 -7.65 -11.01
C HIS A 29 0.28 -7.56 -9.91
N ILE A 30 0.21 -6.42 -9.19
CA ILE A 30 -0.99 -6.12 -8.40
C ILE A 30 -2.16 -5.93 -9.37
N ASN A 31 -3.14 -6.84 -9.33
CA ASN A 31 -4.38 -6.70 -10.08
C ASN A 31 -5.20 -5.53 -9.49
N ILE A 32 -5.12 -4.36 -10.13
CA ILE A 32 -5.77 -3.11 -9.68
C ILE A 32 -7.28 -3.29 -9.45
N PRO A 33 -8.05 -3.90 -10.38
CA PRO A 33 -9.47 -4.16 -10.14
C PRO A 33 -9.78 -4.96 -8.86
N LYS A 34 -8.96 -5.97 -8.53
CA LYS A 34 -9.11 -6.72 -7.28
C LYS A 34 -8.74 -5.89 -6.06
N LEU A 35 -7.73 -5.02 -6.17
CA LEU A 35 -7.33 -4.12 -5.09
C LEU A 35 -8.43 -3.09 -4.79
N GLU A 36 -9.02 -2.50 -5.84
CA GLU A 36 -10.14 -1.57 -5.72
C GLU A 36 -11.35 -2.23 -5.05
N ASP A 37 -11.71 -3.45 -5.46
CA ASP A 37 -12.79 -4.22 -4.86
C ASP A 37 -12.52 -4.53 -3.37
N ALA A 38 -11.28 -4.87 -3.01
CA ALA A 38 -10.89 -5.08 -1.63
C ALA A 38 -10.99 -3.78 -0.80
N ILE A 39 -10.59 -2.64 -1.35
CA ILE A 39 -10.71 -1.33 -0.70
C ILE A 39 -12.19 -0.97 -0.51
N ARG A 40 -13.04 -1.16 -1.54
CA ARG A 40 -14.48 -0.93 -1.45
C ARG A 40 -15.11 -1.72 -0.31
N LYS A 41 -14.77 -3.01 -0.20
CA LYS A 41 -15.28 -3.91 0.84
C LYS A 41 -14.81 -3.53 2.24
N GLU A 42 -13.52 -3.25 2.42
CA GLU A 42 -12.97 -2.98 3.75
C GLU A 42 -13.37 -1.58 4.27
N PHE A 43 -13.41 -0.59 3.38
CA PHE A 43 -13.75 0.80 3.72
C PHE A 43 -15.25 1.10 3.63
N HIS A 44 -16.04 0.19 3.07
CA HIS A 44 -17.49 0.34 2.88
C HIS A 44 -17.84 1.65 2.17
N THR A 45 -17.08 1.95 1.10
CA THR A 45 -17.21 3.19 0.33
C THR A 45 -17.33 2.89 -1.16
N THR A 46 -18.09 3.73 -1.85
CA THR A 46 -18.22 3.76 -3.31
C THR A 46 -17.64 5.03 -3.91
N ASP A 47 -16.95 5.85 -3.10
CA ASP A 47 -16.25 7.05 -3.59
C ASP A 47 -14.99 6.63 -4.35
N ASP A 48 -15.07 6.69 -5.67
CA ASP A 48 -13.98 6.31 -6.56
C ASP A 48 -12.71 7.13 -6.32
N ARG A 49 -12.82 8.42 -5.92
CA ARG A 49 -11.63 9.26 -5.63
C ARG A 49 -10.92 8.78 -4.38
N TYR A 50 -11.68 8.38 -3.36
CA TYR A 50 -11.11 7.81 -2.15
C TYR A 50 -10.42 6.48 -2.44
N ILE A 51 -11.06 5.63 -3.26
CA ILE A 51 -10.52 4.32 -3.65
C ILE A 51 -9.21 4.51 -4.42
N GLU A 52 -9.18 5.39 -5.42
CA GLU A 52 -7.98 5.71 -6.19
C GLU A 52 -6.84 6.22 -5.29
N ALA A 53 -7.15 7.12 -4.35
CA ALA A 53 -6.18 7.62 -3.39
C ALA A 53 -5.60 6.49 -2.50
N GLN A 54 -6.43 5.55 -2.05
CA GLN A 54 -5.95 4.38 -1.29
C GLN A 54 -5.08 3.46 -2.16
N VAL A 55 -5.43 3.25 -3.44
CA VAL A 55 -4.60 2.46 -4.37
C VAL A 55 -3.21 3.09 -4.56
N GLN A 56 -3.15 4.40 -4.82
CA GLN A 56 -1.89 5.13 -5.00
C GLN A 56 -1.01 5.09 -3.74
N LEU A 57 -1.63 5.30 -2.57
CA LEU A 57 -0.94 5.17 -1.28
C LEU A 57 -0.34 3.78 -1.11
N MET A 58 -1.11 2.73 -1.36
CA MET A 58 -0.64 1.36 -1.21
C MET A 58 0.48 1.04 -2.21
N GLN A 59 0.38 1.45 -3.47
CA GLN A 59 1.45 1.27 -4.46
C GLN A 59 2.73 2.00 -4.05
N THR A 60 2.61 3.21 -3.51
CA THR A 60 3.76 3.98 -3.01
C THR A 60 4.42 3.30 -1.83
N GLU A 61 3.64 2.83 -0.85
CA GLU A 61 4.14 2.07 0.31
C GLU A 61 4.83 0.76 -0.13
N GLY A 62 4.31 0.09 -1.15
CA GLY A 62 4.93 -1.09 -1.76
C GLY A 62 6.28 -0.77 -2.38
N ARG A 63 6.35 0.29 -3.20
CA ARG A 63 7.60 0.77 -3.82
C ARG A 63 8.65 1.16 -2.79
N ILE A 64 8.26 1.85 -1.73
CA ILE A 64 9.18 2.22 -0.63
C ILE A 64 9.71 0.96 0.05
N LYS A 65 8.85 -0.01 0.36
CA LYS A 65 9.27 -1.26 1.00
C LYS A 65 10.27 -2.04 0.15
N VAL A 66 10.06 -2.07 -1.16
CA VAL A 66 10.98 -2.71 -2.11
C VAL A 66 12.29 -1.95 -2.19
N GLN A 67 12.26 -0.61 -2.31
CA GLN A 67 13.48 0.20 -2.31
C GLN A 67 14.25 0.13 -0.99
N ASP A 68 13.59 0.00 0.15
CA ASP A 68 14.23 -0.20 1.46
C ASP A 68 14.82 -1.61 1.59
N THR A 69 14.19 -2.61 0.97
CA THR A 69 14.74 -3.98 0.90
C THR A 69 15.92 -4.04 -0.06
N VAL A 70 15.84 -3.34 -1.19
CA VAL A 70 16.93 -3.06 -2.13
C VAL A 70 17.75 -1.90 -1.58
N LYS A 71 18.37 -2.08 -0.40
CA LYS A 71 19.47 -1.21 0.04
C LYS A 71 20.56 -1.26 -1.02
N VAL A 72 20.49 -0.33 -1.98
CA VAL A 72 21.65 0.02 -2.79
C VAL A 72 22.64 0.53 -1.76
N TRP A 73 23.72 -0.22 -1.56
CA TRP A 73 24.87 0.22 -0.77
C TRP A 73 25.45 1.42 -1.50
N ILE A 74 24.87 2.61 -1.30
CA ILE A 74 25.47 3.86 -1.73
C ILE A 74 26.71 3.98 -0.87
N LYS A 75 27.86 3.55 -1.41
CA LYS A 75 29.16 3.83 -0.81
C LYS A 75 29.22 5.33 -0.60
N GLN A 76 29.21 5.77 0.66
CA GLN A 76 29.51 7.16 0.97
C GLN A 76 30.87 7.49 0.30
N PRO A 77 30.95 8.57 -0.50
CA PRO A 77 32.24 9.00 -0.99
C PRO A 77 33.13 9.34 0.23
N PRO A 78 34.42 8.98 0.20
CA PRO A 78 35.33 9.27 1.29
C PRO A 78 35.35 10.79 1.53
N ALA A 79 35.21 11.15 2.81
CA ALA A 79 35.28 12.53 3.29
C ALA A 79 36.65 13.17 3.02
#